data_AF-A0A9D5EJ82-F1
#
_entry.id   AF-A0A9D5EJ82-F1
#
_cell.length_a   1.000
_cell.length_b   1.000
_cell.length_c   1.000
_cell.angle_alpha   90.00
_cell.angle_beta   90.00
_cell.angle_gamma   90.00
#
_symmetry.space_group_name_H-M   'P 1'
#
loop_
_entity.id
_entity.type
_entity.pdbx_description
1 polymer ?
#
loop_
_entity_poly.entity_id
_entity_poly.type
_entity_poly.pdbx_seq_one_letter_code
_entity_poly.pdbx_strand_id
1 'polypeptide(L)'
;MDPLWPAAGQPPCRATRPAHHQRRPAIGARAGRPRRPAGDLRSSTVPLFEIRRKLGYVSQEELDASAYRAIVCSYQFEELKWLHSYWCQELGEITCIYEARDADQVREHSLQSRIPCDEVREVIEVTPEPYIHG
;
A
#
# COMPACT_ATOMS: atom_id res chain seq x y z
N MET A 1 3.88 13.81 -26.45
CA MET A 1 4.22 12.79 -25.43
C MET A 1 3.73 13.34 -24.12
N ASP A 2 2.46 13.08 -23.85
CA ASP A 2 1.66 13.73 -22.81
C ASP A 2 1.61 12.87 -21.55
N PRO A 3 1.50 13.47 -20.35
CA PRO A 3 1.44 12.73 -19.10
C PRO A 3 0.02 12.22 -18.81
N LEU A 4 -0.13 10.90 -18.74
CA LEU A 4 -1.37 10.18 -18.40
C LEU A 4 -1.59 10.13 -16.87
N TRP A 5 -1.99 11.26 -16.25
CA TRP A 5 -2.85 11.38 -15.05
C TRP A 5 -2.89 12.85 -14.57
N PRO A 6 -4.04 13.45 -14.18
CA PRO A 6 -4.07 14.86 -13.79
C PRO A 6 -3.59 15.08 -12.35
N ALA A 7 -2.59 15.95 -12.19
CA ALA A 7 -2.19 16.50 -10.90
C ALA A 7 -3.15 17.62 -10.47
N ALA A 8 -3.72 17.51 -9.28
CA ALA A 8 -4.53 18.57 -8.68
C ALA A 8 -3.71 19.85 -8.47
N GLY A 9 -4.32 20.98 -8.83
CA GLY A 9 -3.68 22.28 -8.98
C GLY A 9 -3.10 22.89 -7.69
N GLN A 10 -2.01 23.60 -7.89
CA GLN A 10 -1.24 24.33 -6.89
C GLN A 10 -1.60 25.83 -6.96
N PRO A 11 -2.01 26.49 -5.86
CA PRO A 11 -2.15 27.95 -5.85
C PRO A 11 -0.81 28.66 -5.49
N PRO A 12 -0.62 29.91 -5.94
CA PRO A 12 0.68 30.57 -5.97
C PRO A 12 1.12 31.26 -4.67
N CYS A 13 2.44 31.35 -4.53
CA CYS A 13 3.18 32.06 -3.48
C CYS A 13 2.79 33.54 -3.33
N ARG A 14 2.67 34.00 -2.08
CA ARG A 14 2.93 35.40 -1.69
C ARG A 14 3.73 35.44 -0.39
N ALA A 15 4.88 36.11 -0.45
CA ALA A 15 5.77 36.37 0.67
C ALA A 15 5.54 37.78 1.22
N THR A 16 5.71 37.98 2.54
CA THR A 16 6.37 39.17 3.16
C THR A 16 6.75 38.89 4.63
N ARG A 17 7.95 39.36 5.03
CA ARG A 17 8.72 39.21 6.30
C ARG A 17 8.18 40.11 7.46
N PRO A 18 8.91 40.31 8.60
CA PRO A 18 9.35 39.39 9.68
C PRO A 18 9.00 39.95 11.09
N ALA A 19 9.20 39.19 12.19
CA ALA A 19 9.83 39.67 13.43
C ALA A 19 10.01 38.55 14.49
N HIS A 20 11.18 38.62 15.12
CA HIS A 20 11.69 37.88 16.28
C HIS A 20 10.67 37.49 17.36
N HIS A 21 10.80 36.27 17.91
CA HIS A 21 11.12 36.06 19.34
C HIS A 21 11.46 34.58 19.63
N GLN A 22 12.74 34.39 19.98
CA GLN A 22 13.32 33.47 20.97
C GLN A 22 12.48 32.30 21.51
N ARG A 23 13.03 31.07 21.48
CA ARG A 23 13.45 30.29 22.68
C ARG A 23 14.11 28.95 22.32
N ARG A 24 14.99 28.52 23.24
CA ARG A 24 15.98 27.41 23.24
C ARG A 24 15.36 25.99 23.20
N PRO A 25 16.16 24.93 22.93
CA PRO A 25 15.65 23.61 22.57
C PRO A 25 15.30 22.76 23.80
N ALA A 26 14.22 21.99 23.70
CA ALA A 26 13.99 20.82 24.55
C ALA A 26 14.24 19.56 23.72
N ILE A 27 15.40 18.97 23.96
CA ILE A 27 15.72 17.58 23.64
C ILE A 27 14.73 16.71 24.41
N GLY A 28 14.05 15.78 23.73
CA GLY A 28 13.38 14.66 24.41
C GLY A 28 11.90 14.53 24.14
N ALA A 29 11.56 13.96 22.99
CA ALA A 29 10.41 13.07 22.90
C ALA A 29 10.82 11.92 21.98
N ARG A 30 11.30 10.84 22.57
CA ARG A 30 11.41 9.56 21.87
C ARG A 30 10.01 9.25 21.36
N ALA A 31 9.80 9.39 20.06
CA ALA A 31 8.63 8.84 19.39
C ALA A 31 8.63 7.35 19.72
N GLY A 32 7.72 6.95 20.60
CA GLY A 32 7.44 5.54 20.82
C GLY A 32 7.05 4.97 19.47
N ARG A 33 7.94 4.19 18.86
CA ARG A 33 7.55 3.33 17.73
C ARG A 33 6.29 2.58 18.21
N PRO A 34 5.19 2.59 17.44
CA PRO A 34 4.08 1.70 17.75
C PRO A 34 4.66 0.29 17.87
N ARG A 35 4.44 -0.30 19.05
CA ARG A 35 4.93 -1.61 19.41
C ARG A 35 4.27 -2.57 18.41
N ARG A 36 5.07 -3.19 17.54
CA ARG A 36 4.63 -4.34 16.73
C ARG A 36 3.91 -5.28 17.71
N PRO A 37 2.63 -5.63 17.51
CA PRO A 37 2.05 -6.70 18.31
C PRO A 37 2.95 -7.92 18.13
N ALA A 38 3.40 -8.47 19.25
CA ALA A 38 4.27 -9.64 19.25
C ALA A 38 3.50 -10.77 18.56
N GLY A 39 3.99 -11.17 17.38
CA GLY A 39 3.43 -12.28 16.63
C GLY A 39 3.42 -13.54 17.48
N ASP A 40 2.29 -14.22 17.47
CA ASP A 40 2.13 -15.52 18.06
C ASP A 40 3.10 -16.52 17.40
N LEU A 41 3.73 -17.35 18.22
CA LEU A 41 4.79 -18.25 17.80
C LEU A 41 4.17 -19.49 17.16
N ARG A 42 4.42 -19.65 15.85
CA ARG A 42 4.53 -20.89 15.03
C ARG A 42 3.62 -20.90 13.81
N SER A 43 4.03 -20.16 12.78
CA SER A 43 4.02 -20.66 11.41
C SER A 43 5.15 -19.99 10.65
N SER A 44 5.94 -20.75 9.89
CA SER A 44 6.90 -20.22 8.92
C SER A 44 6.17 -19.66 7.69
N THR A 45 5.06 -18.95 7.90
CA THR A 45 4.22 -18.40 6.85
C THR A 45 4.69 -16.97 6.60
N VAL A 46 4.93 -16.66 5.33
CA VAL A 46 5.25 -15.31 4.89
C VAL A 46 4.05 -14.40 5.25
N PRO A 47 4.27 -13.22 5.87
CA PRO A 47 3.17 -12.32 6.22
C PRO A 47 2.33 -11.94 5.01
N LEU A 48 1.02 -11.77 5.23
CA LEU A 48 0.07 -11.36 4.21
C LEU A 48 -0.29 -9.88 4.35
N PHE A 49 -0.37 -9.19 3.23
CA PHE A 49 -0.72 -7.78 3.15
C PHE A 49 -1.87 -7.56 2.18
N GLU A 50 -2.89 -6.87 2.67
CA GLU A 50 -3.99 -6.33 1.87
C GLU A 50 -3.61 -4.93 1.37
N ILE A 51 -3.78 -4.70 0.07
CA ILE A 51 -3.73 -3.38 -0.54
C ILE A 51 -5.12 -3.03 -1.04
N ARG A 52 -5.72 -1.94 -0.54
CA ARG A 52 -6.97 -1.40 -1.08
C ARG A 52 -6.66 -0.19 -1.96
N ARG A 53 -7.28 -0.13 -3.13
CA ARG A 53 -7.11 0.95 -4.11
C ARG A 53 -8.45 1.49 -4.56
N LYS A 54 -8.62 2.81 -4.54
CA LYS A 54 -9.82 3.51 -5.00
C LYS A 54 -9.59 4.00 -6.42
N LEU A 55 -10.13 3.27 -7.40
CA LEU A 55 -9.89 3.53 -8.83
C LEU A 55 -11.08 4.23 -9.50
N GLY A 56 -12.29 4.12 -8.93
CA GLY A 56 -13.51 4.64 -9.55
C GLY A 56 -13.92 3.78 -10.75
N TYR A 57 -14.25 4.41 -11.88
CA TYR A 57 -14.57 3.68 -13.10
C TYR A 57 -13.30 3.38 -13.88
N VAL A 58 -13.01 2.09 -14.08
CA VAL A 58 -11.88 1.59 -14.88
C VAL A 58 -12.37 0.54 -15.84
N SER A 59 -11.81 0.54 -17.05
CA SER A 59 -12.05 -0.47 -18.06
C SER A 59 -11.32 -1.77 -17.72
N GLN A 60 -11.77 -2.88 -18.32
CA GLN A 60 -11.07 -4.17 -18.18
C GLN A 60 -9.64 -4.10 -18.73
N GLU A 61 -9.42 -3.38 -19.83
CA GLU A 61 -8.09 -3.21 -20.43
C GLU A 61 -7.12 -2.50 -19.47
N GLU A 62 -7.58 -1.48 -18.74
CA GLU A 62 -6.78 -0.77 -17.75
C GLU A 62 -6.44 -1.65 -16.54
N LEU A 63 -7.39 -2.50 -16.11
CA LEU A 63 -7.15 -3.50 -15.07
C LEU A 63 -6.09 -4.52 -15.52
N ASP A 64 -6.22 -5.05 -16.74
CA ASP A 64 -5.29 -6.03 -17.30
C ASP A 64 -3.89 -5.44 -17.49
N ALA A 65 -3.79 -4.22 -18.02
CA ALA A 65 -2.53 -3.51 -18.16
C ALA A 65 -1.86 -3.26 -16.80
N SER A 66 -2.64 -2.98 -15.76
CA SER A 66 -2.12 -2.78 -14.40
C SER A 66 -1.68 -4.10 -13.77
N ALA A 67 -2.46 -5.17 -13.93
CA ALA A 67 -2.09 -6.52 -13.50
C ALA A 67 -0.78 -6.98 -14.16
N TYR A 68 -0.62 -6.75 -15.46
CA TYR A 68 0.60 -7.06 -16.19
C TYR A 68 1.83 -6.34 -15.61
N ARG A 69 1.72 -5.02 -15.36
CA ARG A 69 2.81 -4.25 -14.72
C ARG A 69 3.15 -4.79 -13.33
N ALA A 70 2.15 -5.16 -12.53
CA ALA A 70 2.36 -5.74 -11.21
C ALA A 70 3.17 -7.05 -11.29
N ILE A 71 2.80 -7.93 -12.22
CA ILE A 71 3.45 -9.25 -12.43
C ILE A 71 4.89 -9.07 -12.93
N VAL A 72 5.11 -8.24 -13.95
CA VAL A 72 6.47 -8.04 -14.48
C VAL A 72 7.37 -7.40 -13.42
N CYS A 73 6.82 -6.46 -12.64
CA CYS A 73 7.55 -5.80 -11.58
C CYS A 73 7.88 -6.75 -10.40
N SER A 74 7.03 -7.73 -10.08
CA SER A 74 7.24 -8.60 -8.92
C SER A 74 8.50 -9.45 -9.02
N TYR A 75 8.99 -9.77 -10.23
CA TYR A 75 10.26 -10.50 -10.41
C TYR A 75 11.50 -9.77 -9.87
N GLN A 76 11.40 -8.46 -9.59
CA GLN A 76 12.48 -7.67 -9.00
C GLN A 76 12.48 -7.73 -7.47
N PHE A 77 11.45 -8.33 -6.85
CA PHE A 77 11.25 -8.37 -5.41
C PHE A 77 11.31 -9.82 -4.92
N GLU A 78 12.36 -10.15 -4.18
CA GLU A 78 12.46 -11.43 -3.49
C GLU A 78 11.34 -11.53 -2.43
N GLU A 79 10.73 -12.71 -2.29
CA GLU A 79 9.69 -12.99 -1.29
C GLU A 79 8.39 -12.16 -1.44
N LEU A 80 8.21 -11.45 -2.56
CA LEU A 80 6.94 -10.79 -2.88
C LEU A 80 6.16 -11.63 -3.88
N LYS A 81 4.93 -12.00 -3.50
CA LYS A 81 4.03 -12.79 -4.35
C LYS A 81 2.63 -12.21 -4.33
N TRP A 82 2.08 -11.94 -5.51
CA TRP A 82 0.67 -11.62 -5.65
C TRP A 82 -0.15 -12.91 -5.55
N LEU A 83 -1.11 -12.97 -4.61
CA LEU A 83 -1.98 -14.13 -4.43
C LEU A 83 -3.27 -14.03 -5.24
N HIS A 84 -4.07 -13.01 -4.97
CA HIS A 84 -5.35 -12.79 -5.62
C HIS A 84 -5.80 -11.34 -5.50
N SER A 85 -6.79 -10.97 -6.31
CA SER A 85 -7.43 -9.66 -6.27
C SER A 85 -8.94 -9.75 -6.45
N TYR A 86 -9.64 -8.82 -5.81
CA TYR A 86 -11.08 -8.68 -5.87
C TYR A 86 -11.42 -7.27 -6.33
N TRP A 87 -12.15 -7.18 -7.43
CA TRP A 87 -12.69 -5.91 -7.94
C TRP A 87 -14.12 -5.74 -7.47
N CYS A 88 -14.38 -4.65 -6.74
CA CYS A 88 -15.71 -4.23 -6.36
C CYS A 88 -16.19 -3.15 -7.34
N GLN A 89 -16.96 -3.55 -8.35
CA GLN A 89 -17.51 -2.63 -9.36
C GLN A 89 -18.38 -1.53 -8.77
N GLU A 90 -19.15 -1.84 -7.71
CA GLU A 90 -20.05 -0.89 -7.06
C GLU A 90 -19.29 0.26 -6.39
N LEU A 91 -18.19 -0.05 -5.71
CA LEU A 91 -17.36 0.94 -5.01
C LEU A 91 -16.26 1.54 -5.90
N GLY A 92 -15.98 0.92 -7.04
CA GLY A 92 -14.83 1.27 -7.86
C GLY A 92 -13.50 1.02 -7.12
N GLU A 93 -13.46 -0.05 -6.30
CA GLU A 93 -12.31 -0.38 -5.47
C GLU A 93 -11.74 -1.75 -5.83
N ILE A 94 -10.41 -1.85 -5.90
CA ILE A 94 -9.72 -3.14 -6.02
C ILE A 94 -8.96 -3.45 -4.74
N THR A 95 -9.17 -4.65 -4.23
CA THR A 95 -8.40 -5.22 -3.13
C THR A 95 -7.44 -6.25 -3.69
N CYS A 96 -6.16 -6.19 -3.34
CA CYS A 96 -5.17 -7.19 -3.73
C CYS A 96 -4.44 -7.73 -2.50
N ILE A 97 -4.22 -9.04 -2.45
CA ILE A 97 -3.51 -9.70 -1.37
C ILE A 97 -2.12 -10.13 -1.85
N TYR A 98 -1.10 -9.79 -1.07
CA TYR A 98 0.29 -10.10 -1.34
C TYR A 98 0.93 -10.84 -0.15
N GLU A 99 1.75 -11.83 -0.44
CA GLU A 99 2.82 -12.24 0.48
C GLU A 99 3.99 -11.27 0.31
N ALA A 100 4.55 -10.79 1.42
CA ALA A 100 5.73 -9.96 1.42
C ALA A 100 6.45 -10.05 2.77
N ARG A 101 7.71 -9.60 2.82
CA ARG A 101 8.48 -9.56 4.06
C ARG A 101 7.97 -8.50 5.05
N ASP A 102 7.48 -7.38 4.52
CA ASP A 102 7.01 -6.21 5.26
C ASP A 102 6.12 -5.31 4.36
N ALA A 103 5.38 -4.40 4.99
CA ALA A 103 4.48 -3.48 4.29
C ALA A 103 5.23 -2.48 3.37
N ASP A 104 6.50 -2.20 3.63
CA ASP A 104 7.27 -1.23 2.84
C ASP A 104 7.68 -1.83 1.49
N GLN A 105 7.97 -3.14 1.44
CA GLN A 105 8.20 -3.88 0.20
C GLN A 105 6.99 -3.80 -0.74
N VAL A 106 5.78 -3.92 -0.18
CA VAL A 106 4.52 -3.84 -0.94
C VAL A 106 4.29 -2.43 -1.52
N ARG A 107 4.60 -1.40 -0.72
CA ARG A 107 4.53 0.00 -1.18
C ARG A 107 5.54 0.28 -2.28
N GLU A 108 6.77 -0.21 -2.14
CA GLU A 108 7.82 -0.07 -3.13
C GLU A 108 7.44 -0.77 -4.45
N HIS A 109 6.91 -1.99 -4.39
CA HIS A 109 6.40 -2.70 -5.58
C HIS A 109 5.29 -1.92 -6.29
N SER A 110 4.35 -1.34 -5.53
CA SER A 110 3.27 -0.52 -6.11
C SER A 110 3.82 0.76 -6.78
N LEU A 111 4.82 1.39 -6.16
CA LEU A 111 5.52 2.55 -6.72
C LEU A 111 6.23 2.20 -8.04
N GLN A 112 7.02 1.12 -8.05
CA GLN A 112 7.78 0.70 -9.24
C GLN A 112 6.87 0.24 -10.38
N SER A 113 5.77 -0.45 -10.07
CA SER A 113 4.76 -0.87 -11.06
C SER A 113 3.83 0.25 -11.53
N ARG A 114 3.93 1.44 -10.91
CA ARG A 114 3.06 2.59 -11.17
C ARG A 114 1.59 2.23 -11.01
N ILE A 115 1.27 1.64 -9.86
CA ILE A 115 -0.09 1.27 -9.48
C ILE A 115 -0.39 1.99 -8.15
N PRO A 116 -1.58 2.59 -7.98
CA PRO A 116 -1.96 3.22 -6.71
C PRO A 116 -1.81 2.28 -5.51
N CYS A 117 -1.54 2.84 -4.34
CA CYS A 117 -1.35 2.10 -3.09
C CYS A 117 -1.93 2.91 -1.94
N ASP A 118 -3.27 3.03 -1.90
CA ASP A 118 -3.94 3.96 -1.00
C ASP A 118 -3.88 3.50 0.46
N GLU A 119 -4.14 2.22 0.70
CA GLU A 119 -4.07 1.63 2.03
C GLU A 119 -3.36 0.28 1.98
N VAL A 120 -2.45 0.04 2.93
CA VAL A 120 -1.76 -1.24 3.12
C VAL A 120 -1.95 -1.70 4.56
N ARG A 121 -2.43 -2.93 4.75
CA ARG A 121 -2.70 -3.54 6.05
C ARG A 121 -2.14 -4.95 6.10
N GLU A 122 -1.54 -5.33 7.22
CA GLU A 122 -1.22 -6.74 7.49
C GLU A 122 -2.50 -7.48 7.84
N VAL A 123 -2.70 -8.67 7.28
CA VAL A 123 -3.92 -9.47 7.44
C VAL A 123 -3.59 -10.91 7.76
N ILE A 124 -4.57 -11.62 8.31
CA ILE A 124 -4.50 -13.07 8.55
C ILE A 124 -5.53 -13.73 7.65
N GLU A 125 -5.11 -14.73 6.88
CA GLU A 125 -6.04 -15.52 6.07
C GLU A 125 -6.87 -16.44 6.97
N VAL A 126 -8.19 -16.42 6.75
CA VAL A 126 -9.13 -17.33 7.41
C VAL A 126 -9.90 -18.06 6.32
N THR A 127 -9.65 -19.35 6.17
CA THR A 127 -10.37 -20.22 5.22
C THR A 127 -11.42 -21.06 5.97
N PRO A 128 -12.47 -21.53 5.28
CA PRO A 128 -13.50 -22.35 5.91
C PRO A 128 -13.07 -23.81 6.16
N GLU A 129 -11.99 -24.27 5.53
CA GLU A 129 -11.49 -25.65 5.57
C GLU A 129 -11.38 -26.25 6.99
N PRO A 130 -10.85 -25.52 8.01
CA PRO A 130 -10.72 -26.07 9.36
C PRO A 130 -12.06 -26.30 10.09
N TYR A 131 -13.18 -25.77 9.57
CA TYR A 131 -14.48 -25.77 10.24
C TYR A 131 -15.53 -26.67 9.57
N ILE A 132 -15.30 -27.12 8.33
CA ILE A 132 -16.27 -27.90 7.54
C ILE A 132 -16.10 -29.42 7.75
N HIS A 133 -14.93 -29.88 8.22
CA HIS A 133 -14.63 -31.30 8.43
C HIS A 133 -14.72 -31.77 9.91
N GLY A 134 -15.59 -31.13 10.70
CA GLY A 134 -15.90 -31.50 12.09
C GLY A 134 -17.05 -32.49 12.22
#